data_AF-A0A5Q0SK10-F1
#
_entry.id   AF-A0A5Q0SK10-F1
#
_cell.length_a   1.000
_cell.length_b   1.000
_cell.length_c   1.000
_cell.angle_alpha   90.00
_cell.angle_beta   90.00
_cell.angle_gamma   90.00
#
_symmetry.space_group_name_H-M   'P 1'
#
loop_
_entity.id
_entity.type
_entity.pdbx_description
1 polymer ?
#
loop_
_entity_poly.entity_id
_entity_poly.type
_entity_poly.pdbx_seq_one_letter_code
_entity_poly.pdbx_strand_id
1 'polypeptide(L)'
;MIIKTVSVKGGVGKSIISAYLAKYLAESGKRVLVVDKDYLKFSSLLIKNSVKGVDVVTDDTTLDYGNIERNYDFIIVDTPTMQFESKFDKADEVVNLIVSDAFTLDLTVKYYKNLEGRKILIVNMVYPFPSDIYNISERIKDLDFDIKIVIPFIPKLFSSLVKEGKIKVNIDLLRTLAREILDKNFNKKLITPIM
;
A
#
# COMPACT_ATOMS: atom_id res chain seq x y z
N MET A 1 -14.45 0.50 2.30
CA MET A 1 -13.46 -0.60 2.21
C MET A 1 -12.22 -0.24 3.02
N ILE A 2 -11.69 -1.18 3.80
CA ILE A 2 -10.47 -0.97 4.57
C ILE A 2 -9.27 -1.61 3.87
N ILE A 3 -8.18 -0.86 3.80
CA ILE A 3 -6.91 -1.29 3.23
C ILE A 3 -5.83 -1.15 4.29
N LYS A 4 -5.31 -2.27 4.79
CA LYS A 4 -4.27 -2.29 5.83
C LYS A 4 -2.92 -2.51 5.19
N THR A 5 -2.01 -1.54 5.29
CA THR A 5 -0.66 -1.64 4.74
C THR A 5 0.28 -2.26 5.77
N VAL A 6 0.77 -3.48 5.51
CA VAL A 6 1.60 -4.26 6.45
C VAL A 6 2.93 -4.68 5.83
N SER A 7 3.93 -4.98 6.67
CA SER A 7 5.26 -5.46 6.23
C SER A 7 5.96 -6.19 7.37
N VAL A 8 6.87 -7.12 7.07
CA VAL A 8 7.72 -7.74 8.11
C VAL A 8 8.90 -6.86 8.54
N LYS A 9 9.28 -5.87 7.73
CA LYS A 9 10.47 -5.04 7.94
C LYS A 9 10.18 -3.56 7.71
N GLY A 10 10.87 -2.70 8.47
CA GLY A 10 10.86 -1.25 8.25
C GLY A 10 11.58 -0.84 6.96
N GLY A 11 11.24 0.34 6.42
CA GLY A 11 11.94 0.90 5.26
C GLY A 11 11.59 0.28 3.90
N VAL A 12 10.65 -0.67 3.82
CA VAL A 12 10.21 -1.26 2.53
C VAL A 12 9.31 -0.34 1.69
N GLY A 13 8.95 0.84 2.21
CA GLY A 13 8.15 1.84 1.49
C GLY A 13 6.64 1.83 1.76
N LYS A 14 6.18 1.21 2.86
CA LYS A 14 4.74 1.20 3.25
C LYS A 14 4.07 2.57 3.18
N SER A 15 4.58 3.54 3.95
CA SER A 15 3.98 4.87 4.03
C SER A 15 3.92 5.60 2.69
N ILE A 16 4.91 5.36 1.83
CA ILE A 16 4.92 5.90 0.47
C ILE A 16 3.79 5.26 -0.33
N ILE A 17 3.72 3.94 -0.36
CA ILE A 17 2.65 3.20 -1.06
C ILE A 17 1.27 3.61 -0.55
N SER A 18 1.07 3.70 0.77
CA SER A 18 -0.17 4.17 1.40
C SER A 18 -0.56 5.56 0.89
N ALA A 19 0.37 6.51 0.87
CA ALA A 19 0.10 7.87 0.39
C ALA A 19 -0.20 7.94 -1.11
N TYR A 20 0.49 7.16 -1.94
CA TYR A 20 0.22 7.09 -3.38
C TYR A 20 -1.13 6.43 -3.69
N LEU A 21 -1.47 5.35 -2.99
CA LEU A 21 -2.75 4.68 -3.14
C LEU A 21 -3.89 5.63 -2.73
N ALA A 22 -3.74 6.34 -1.60
CA ALA A 22 -4.70 7.35 -1.17
C ALA A 22 -4.89 8.45 -2.21
N LYS A 23 -3.78 8.97 -2.77
CA LYS A 23 -3.80 9.95 -3.85
C LYS A 23 -4.59 9.44 -5.05
N TYR A 24 -4.34 8.23 -5.55
CA TYR A 24 -4.99 7.73 -6.76
C TYR A 24 -6.47 7.39 -6.56
N LEU A 25 -6.85 6.92 -5.37
CA LEU A 25 -8.26 6.72 -5.02
C LEU A 25 -9.00 8.07 -4.94
N ALA A 26 -8.40 9.08 -4.31
CA ALA A 26 -8.99 10.42 -4.22
C ALA A 26 -9.07 11.12 -5.59
N GLU A 27 -8.05 11.00 -6.44
CA GLU A 27 -8.08 11.47 -7.84
C GLU A 27 -9.21 10.82 -8.65
N SER A 28 -9.67 9.63 -8.25
CA SER A 28 -10.81 8.93 -8.86
C SER A 28 -12.16 9.32 -8.24
N GLY A 29 -12.20 10.42 -7.48
CA GLY A 29 -13.41 11.00 -6.89
C GLY A 29 -13.88 10.30 -5.60
N LYS A 30 -13.04 9.48 -4.97
CA LYS A 30 -13.41 8.77 -3.73
C LYS A 30 -13.09 9.60 -2.49
N ARG A 31 -13.92 9.44 -1.46
CA ARG A 31 -13.67 9.96 -0.11
C ARG A 31 -12.70 9.02 0.59
N VAL A 32 -11.49 9.49 0.83
CA VAL A 32 -10.40 8.66 1.38
C VAL A 32 -9.95 9.20 2.73
N LEU A 33 -9.86 8.31 3.71
CA LEU A 33 -9.21 8.55 5.00
C LEU A 33 -7.92 7.75 5.07
N VAL A 34 -6.84 8.38 5.53
CA VAL A 34 -5.60 7.71 5.92
C VAL A 34 -5.45 7.77 7.44
N VAL A 35 -5.36 6.60 8.06
CA VAL A 35 -5.06 6.42 9.49
C VAL A 35 -3.58 6.05 9.60
N ASP A 36 -2.76 7.03 9.98
CA ASP A 36 -1.31 6.89 10.07
C ASP A 36 -0.92 6.44 11.48
N LYS A 37 -0.55 5.17 11.60
CA LYS A 37 -0.14 4.52 12.86
C LYS A 37 1.36 4.34 13.00
N ASP A 38 2.13 4.69 11.98
CA ASP A 38 3.58 4.59 12.05
C ASP A 38 4.14 5.73 12.90
N TYR A 39 5.18 5.43 13.69
CA TYR A 39 5.80 6.41 14.60
C TYR A 39 6.34 7.63 13.86
N LEU A 40 6.82 7.47 12.62
CA LEU A 40 7.41 8.55 11.84
C LEU A 40 6.37 9.42 11.13
N LYS A 41 5.11 8.98 11.09
CA LYS A 41 3.97 9.69 10.49
C LYS A 41 4.24 10.19 9.06
N PHE A 42 4.99 9.38 8.29
CA PHE A 42 5.53 9.83 7.01
C PHE A 42 4.46 9.92 5.92
N SER A 43 3.46 9.01 5.93
CA SER A 43 2.34 9.07 4.99
C SER A 43 1.51 10.34 5.23
N SER A 44 1.27 10.71 6.50
CA SER A 44 0.62 11.98 6.86
C SER A 44 1.33 13.20 6.30
N LEU A 45 2.67 13.25 6.43
CA LEU A 45 3.48 14.35 5.92
C LEU A 45 3.32 14.49 4.40
N LEU A 46 3.45 13.38 3.67
CA LEU A 46 3.34 13.35 2.21
C LEU A 46 1.95 13.79 1.73
N ILE A 47 0.89 13.32 2.38
CA ILE A 47 -0.49 13.63 2.02
C ILE A 47 -0.75 15.12 2.23
N LYS A 48 -0.48 15.65 3.43
CA LYS A 48 -0.71 17.07 3.76
C LYS A 48 0.02 18.03 2.81
N ASN A 49 1.20 17.64 2.34
CA ASN A 49 2.02 18.48 1.48
C ASN A 49 1.69 18.38 -0.01
N SER A 50 0.97 17.35 -0.46
CA SER A 50 0.91 17.03 -1.91
C SER A 50 -0.41 16.47 -2.41
N VAL A 51 -1.32 16.05 -1.55
CA VAL A 51 -2.53 15.34 -1.94
C VAL A 51 -3.75 16.10 -1.43
N LYS A 52 -4.66 16.44 -2.34
CA LYS A 52 -5.95 17.06 -2.01
C LYS A 52 -7.03 15.98 -1.93
N GLY A 53 -8.05 16.21 -1.11
CA GLY A 53 -9.21 15.32 -1.01
C GLY A 53 -8.94 14.02 -0.23
N VAL A 54 -7.87 13.98 0.58
CA VAL A 54 -7.56 12.88 1.50
C VAL A 54 -7.51 13.44 2.91
N ASP A 55 -8.33 12.89 3.79
CA ASP A 55 -8.28 13.20 5.21
C ASP A 55 -7.22 12.34 5.90
N VAL A 56 -6.60 12.87 6.95
CA VAL A 56 -5.51 12.19 7.66
C VAL A 56 -5.74 12.26 9.16
N VAL A 57 -5.67 11.10 9.81
CA VAL A 57 -5.76 10.98 11.25
C VAL A 57 -4.53 10.22 11.78
N THR A 58 -3.88 10.78 12.80
CA THR A 58 -2.69 10.15 13.44
C THR A 58 -2.98 9.59 14.83
N ASP A 59 -4.16 9.88 15.38
CA ASP A 59 -4.66 9.35 16.64
C ASP A 59 -6.07 8.83 16.40
N ASP A 60 -6.28 7.52 16.56
CA ASP A 60 -7.58 6.89 16.30
C ASP A 60 -8.34 6.53 17.57
N THR A 61 -7.84 6.90 18.74
CA THR A 61 -8.46 6.52 20.03
C THR A 61 -9.91 7.00 20.13
N THR A 62 -10.23 8.12 19.49
CA THR A 62 -11.56 8.76 19.47
C THR A 62 -12.37 8.47 18.20
N LEU A 63 -11.81 7.72 17.25
CA LEU A 63 -12.48 7.43 15.97
C LEU A 63 -13.63 6.44 16.18
N ASP A 64 -14.87 6.94 16.01
CA ASP A 64 -16.08 6.13 15.94
C ASP A 64 -16.16 5.38 14.61
N TYR A 65 -15.91 4.07 14.70
CA TYR A 65 -15.80 3.18 13.56
C TYR A 65 -17.06 3.16 12.69
N GLY A 66 -18.24 3.09 13.30
CA GLY A 66 -19.51 3.00 12.57
C GLY A 66 -19.84 4.28 11.80
N ASN A 67 -19.30 5.42 12.23
CA ASN A 67 -19.45 6.70 11.55
C ASN A 67 -18.45 6.84 10.39
N ILE A 68 -17.21 6.39 10.58
CA ILE A 68 -16.16 6.52 9.57
C ILE A 68 -16.45 5.68 8.32
N GLU A 69 -16.94 4.45 8.48
CA GLU A 69 -17.30 3.61 7.33
C GLU A 69 -18.43 4.21 6.46
N ARG A 70 -19.26 5.09 7.03
CA ARG A 70 -20.32 5.80 6.29
C ARG A 70 -19.80 7.03 5.54
N ASN A 71 -18.75 7.65 6.08
CA ASN A 71 -18.20 8.91 5.56
C ASN A 71 -17.10 8.73 4.53
N TYR A 72 -16.46 7.55 4.49
CA TYR A 72 -15.34 7.27 3.61
C TYR A 72 -15.58 6.03 2.77
N ASP A 73 -15.27 6.12 1.48
CA ASP A 73 -15.34 4.99 0.57
C ASP A 73 -14.14 4.06 0.82
N PHE A 74 -12.98 4.65 1.16
CA PHE A 74 -11.74 3.95 1.48
C PHE A 74 -11.09 4.46 2.75
N ILE A 75 -10.67 3.54 3.61
CA ILE A 75 -9.86 3.81 4.80
C ILE A 75 -8.55 3.06 4.64
N ILE A 76 -7.44 3.77 4.52
CA ILE A 76 -6.10 3.20 4.42
C ILE A 76 -5.42 3.31 5.79
N VAL A 77 -5.00 2.17 6.34
CA VAL A 77 -4.31 2.10 7.63
C VAL A 77 -2.83 1.85 7.38
N ASP A 78 -2.00 2.86 7.60
CA ASP A 78 -0.54 2.77 7.50
C ASP A 78 0.01 2.25 8.83
N THR A 79 0.29 0.94 8.93
CA THR A 79 0.66 0.31 10.19
C THR A 79 2.16 0.41 10.46
N PRO A 80 2.59 0.32 11.73
CA PRO A 80 3.97 -0.03 12.03
C PRO A 80 4.34 -1.41 11.46
N THR A 81 5.60 -1.80 11.60
CA THR A 81 6.11 -3.10 11.13
C THR A 81 5.58 -4.26 11.97
N MET A 82 5.45 -5.44 11.33
CA MET A 82 4.85 -6.67 11.87
C MET A 82 3.36 -6.54 12.16
N GLN A 83 2.70 -7.64 12.56
CA GLN A 83 1.27 -7.60 12.87
C GLN A 83 0.99 -6.59 13.98
N PHE A 84 0.27 -5.55 13.59
CA PHE A 84 -0.34 -4.59 14.48
C PHE A 84 -1.82 -4.95 14.56
N GLU A 85 -2.26 -5.42 15.72
CA GLU A 85 -3.68 -5.58 15.99
C GLU A 85 -4.34 -4.21 15.89
N SER A 86 -5.34 -4.11 15.02
CA SER A 86 -6.07 -2.88 14.81
C SER A 86 -7.56 -3.15 14.99
N LYS A 87 -8.30 -2.15 15.47
CA LYS A 87 -9.77 -2.24 15.50
C LYS A 87 -10.39 -2.50 14.12
N PHE A 88 -9.66 -2.21 13.05
CA PHE A 88 -10.06 -2.44 11.66
C PHE A 88 -9.98 -3.91 11.25
N ASP A 89 -9.36 -4.78 12.05
CA ASP A 89 -9.25 -6.22 11.75
C ASP A 89 -10.58 -6.96 11.87
N LYS A 90 -11.59 -6.33 12.49
CA LYS A 90 -12.95 -6.86 12.64
C LYS A 90 -13.91 -6.42 11.53
N ALA A 91 -13.42 -5.71 10.52
CA ALA A 91 -14.26 -5.26 9.40
C ALA A 91 -14.67 -6.42 8.49
N ASP A 92 -15.85 -6.30 7.88
CA ASP A 92 -16.35 -7.31 6.94
C ASP A 92 -15.49 -7.43 5.66
N GLU A 93 -14.88 -6.32 5.20
CA GLU A 93 -14.07 -6.28 3.98
C GLU A 93 -12.71 -5.59 4.22
N VAL A 94 -11.70 -6.40 4.57
CA VAL A 94 -10.29 -5.98 4.74
C VAL A 94 -9.44 -6.45 3.57
N VAL A 95 -8.72 -5.50 2.97
CA VAL A 95 -7.64 -5.75 2.01
C VAL A 95 -6.30 -5.54 2.70
N ASN A 96 -5.50 -6.60 2.80
CA ASN A 96 -4.14 -6.54 3.34
C ASN A 96 -3.16 -6.22 2.21
N LEU A 97 -2.64 -4.99 2.22
CA LEU A 97 -1.61 -4.52 1.33
C LEU A 97 -0.24 -4.84 1.92
N ILE A 98 0.29 -6.00 1.53
CA ILE A 98 1.51 -6.59 2.07
C ILE A 98 2.70 -6.08 1.26
N VAL A 99 3.55 -5.26 1.86
CA VAL A 99 4.72 -4.64 1.22
C VAL A 99 6.00 -5.34 1.67
N SER A 100 6.83 -5.71 0.70
CA SER A 100 8.15 -6.30 0.89
C SER A 100 9.20 -5.61 0.02
N ASP A 101 10.48 -5.74 0.38
CA ASP A 101 11.59 -5.59 -0.56
C ASP A 101 12.00 -6.98 -1.11
N ALA A 102 12.87 -7.01 -2.12
CA ALA A 102 13.34 -8.26 -2.72
C ALA A 102 14.12 -9.16 -1.72
N PHE A 103 14.79 -8.56 -0.74
CA PHE A 103 15.62 -9.27 0.25
C PHE A 103 14.79 -9.96 1.34
N THR A 104 13.63 -9.39 1.69
CA THR A 104 12.74 -9.92 2.73
C THR A 104 11.53 -10.66 2.18
N LEU A 105 11.45 -10.86 0.86
CA LEU A 105 10.31 -11.46 0.19
C LEU A 105 9.91 -12.82 0.78
N ASP A 106 10.85 -13.74 0.93
CA ASP A 106 10.55 -15.10 1.40
C ASP A 106 10.03 -15.09 2.85
N LEU A 107 10.57 -14.21 3.69
CA LEU A 107 10.09 -14.00 5.05
C LEU A 107 8.68 -13.41 5.04
N THR A 108 8.42 -12.40 4.21
CA THR A 108 7.11 -11.76 4.06
C THR A 108 6.04 -12.76 3.64
N VAL A 109 6.33 -13.57 2.60
CA VAL A 109 5.41 -14.61 2.11
C VAL A 109 5.15 -15.64 3.20
N LYS A 110 6.18 -16.13 3.89
CA LYS A 110 6.05 -17.09 4.98
C LYS A 110 5.20 -16.54 6.14
N TYR A 111 5.37 -15.27 6.48
CA TYR A 111 4.71 -14.65 7.62
C TYR A 111 3.23 -14.33 7.35
N TYR A 112 2.88 -13.86 6.14
CA TYR A 112 1.52 -13.44 5.81
C TYR A 112 0.71 -14.45 4.97
N LYS A 113 1.24 -15.65 4.67
CA LYS A 113 0.52 -16.67 3.88
C LYS A 113 -0.88 -16.99 4.40
N ASN A 114 -1.03 -17.03 5.73
CA ASN A 114 -2.25 -17.43 6.44
C ASN A 114 -3.06 -16.21 6.92
N LEU A 115 -2.71 -14.99 6.50
CA LEU A 115 -3.47 -13.81 6.87
C LEU A 115 -4.86 -13.88 6.21
N GLU A 116 -5.90 -13.72 7.01
CA GLU A 116 -7.29 -13.70 6.53
C GLU A 116 -7.60 -12.42 5.74
N GLY A 117 -8.66 -12.47 4.94
CA GLY A 117 -9.07 -11.38 4.05
C GLY A 117 -8.34 -11.38 2.71
N ARG A 118 -8.55 -10.32 1.92
CA ARG A 118 -7.89 -10.17 0.62
C ARG A 118 -6.41 -9.84 0.84
N LYS A 119 -5.53 -10.38 0.00
CA LYS A 119 -4.07 -10.22 0.11
C LYS A 119 -3.50 -9.66 -1.19
N ILE A 120 -2.91 -8.48 -1.12
CA ILE A 120 -2.17 -7.87 -2.23
C ILE A 120 -0.70 -7.85 -1.86
N LEU A 121 0.17 -8.45 -2.68
CA LEU A 121 1.62 -8.45 -2.47
C LEU A 121 2.27 -7.36 -3.33
N ILE A 122 3.01 -6.45 -2.69
CA ILE A 122 3.89 -5.49 -3.35
C ILE A 122 5.34 -5.84 -3.07
N VAL A 123 6.10 -6.16 -4.11
CA VAL A 123 7.57 -6.23 -4.02
C VAL A 123 8.13 -4.90 -4.53
N ASN A 124 8.53 -4.06 -3.59
CA ASN A 124 8.98 -2.70 -3.84
C ASN A 124 10.51 -2.63 -3.95
N MET A 125 11.00 -1.57 -4.60
CA MET A 125 12.43 -1.26 -4.77
C MET A 125 13.22 -2.40 -5.43
N VAL A 126 12.62 -3.13 -6.35
CA VAL A 126 13.35 -4.12 -7.16
C VAL A 126 14.36 -3.39 -8.04
N TYR A 127 15.56 -3.93 -8.23
CA TYR A 127 16.53 -3.30 -9.11
C TYR A 127 15.92 -3.05 -10.50
N PRO A 128 16.12 -1.85 -11.10
CA PRO A 128 15.43 -1.45 -12.31
C PRO A 128 16.07 -2.06 -13.58
N PHE A 129 16.59 -3.28 -13.46
CA PHE A 129 17.09 -4.06 -14.58
C PHE A 129 16.03 -5.08 -15.00
N PRO A 130 15.80 -5.30 -16.30
CA PRO A 130 14.78 -6.24 -16.78
C PRO A 130 14.91 -7.64 -16.18
N SER A 131 16.15 -8.14 -16.02
CA SER A 131 16.44 -9.45 -15.41
C SER A 131 15.93 -9.55 -13.98
N ASP A 132 16.17 -8.53 -13.15
CA ASP A 132 15.77 -8.53 -11.74
C ASP A 132 14.25 -8.47 -11.60
N ILE A 133 13.60 -7.64 -12.41
CA ILE A 133 12.14 -7.52 -12.43
C ILE A 133 11.52 -8.85 -12.89
N TYR A 134 12.08 -9.49 -13.93
CA TYR A 134 11.62 -10.78 -14.43
C TYR A 134 11.77 -11.86 -13.35
N ASN A 135 12.95 -11.95 -12.74
CA ASN A 135 13.22 -12.94 -11.69
C ASN A 135 12.27 -12.80 -10.49
N ILE A 136 11.98 -11.57 -10.04
CA ILE A 136 11.00 -11.35 -8.97
C ILE A 136 9.58 -11.69 -9.44
N SER A 137 9.22 -11.32 -10.67
CA SER A 137 7.91 -11.62 -11.25
C SER A 137 7.65 -13.12 -11.28
N GLU A 138 8.62 -13.91 -11.76
CA GLU A 138 8.57 -15.36 -11.81
C GLU A 138 8.45 -15.99 -10.41
N ARG A 139 9.15 -15.45 -9.42
CA ARG A 139 9.07 -15.92 -8.02
C ARG A 139 7.70 -15.72 -7.38
N ILE A 140 6.94 -14.69 -7.80
CA ILE A 140 5.67 -14.34 -7.15
C ILE A 140 4.42 -14.70 -7.96
N LYS A 141 4.56 -15.07 -9.24
CA LYS A 141 3.42 -15.28 -10.16
C LYS A 141 2.44 -16.34 -9.66
N ASP A 142 2.94 -17.41 -9.06
CA ASP A 142 2.16 -18.57 -8.60
C ASP A 142 1.78 -18.48 -7.11
N LEU A 143 2.16 -17.41 -6.41
CA LEU A 143 1.78 -17.21 -5.02
C LEU A 143 0.28 -16.91 -4.90
N ASP A 144 -0.33 -17.43 -3.83
CA ASP A 144 -1.75 -17.27 -3.52
C ASP A 144 -2.06 -15.90 -2.89
N PHE A 145 -1.96 -14.87 -3.74
CA PHE A 145 -2.33 -13.48 -3.48
C PHE A 145 -3.32 -13.02 -4.57
N ASP A 146 -4.29 -12.20 -4.18
CA ASP A 146 -5.32 -11.68 -5.06
C ASP A 146 -4.76 -10.74 -6.14
N ILE A 147 -3.74 -9.96 -5.80
CA ILE A 147 -2.97 -9.12 -6.74
C ILE A 147 -1.51 -9.15 -6.31
N LYS A 148 -0.60 -9.24 -7.28
CA LYS A 148 0.84 -9.14 -7.08
C LYS A 148 1.37 -7.99 -7.91
N ILE A 149 2.31 -7.22 -7.37
CA ILE A 149 2.89 -6.07 -8.06
C ILE A 149 4.39 -5.98 -7.81
N VAL A 150 5.14 -5.72 -8.86
CA VAL A 150 6.60 -5.51 -8.82
C VAL A 150 6.87 -4.05 -9.13
N ILE A 151 7.34 -3.29 -8.14
CA ILE A 151 7.69 -1.88 -8.30
C ILE A 151 9.21 -1.76 -8.35
N PRO A 152 9.79 -1.32 -9.49
CA PRO A 152 11.23 -1.10 -9.57
C PRO A 152 11.65 0.08 -8.71
N PHE A 153 12.95 0.18 -8.40
CA PHE A 153 13.53 1.35 -7.78
C PHE A 153 13.43 2.55 -8.72
N ILE A 154 12.79 3.63 -8.26
CA ILE A 154 12.58 4.87 -9.03
C ILE A 154 13.45 5.97 -8.41
N PRO A 155 14.62 6.31 -8.97
CA PRO A 155 15.54 7.26 -8.35
C PRO A 155 14.94 8.66 -8.10
N LYS A 156 14.12 9.15 -9.03
CA LYS A 156 13.44 10.45 -8.93
C LYS A 156 12.48 10.52 -7.73
N LEU A 157 11.91 9.36 -7.35
CA LEU A 157 11.00 9.25 -6.21
C LEU A 157 11.73 9.57 -4.91
N PHE A 158 12.94 9.02 -4.73
CA PHE A 158 13.75 9.26 -3.54
C PHE A 158 14.01 10.75 -3.33
N SER A 159 14.40 11.49 -4.38
CA SER A 159 14.63 12.93 -4.27
C SER A 159 13.37 13.69 -3.86
N SER A 160 12.25 13.44 -4.53
CA SER A 160 10.98 14.14 -4.27
C SER A 160 10.45 13.86 -2.86
N LEU A 161 10.50 12.61 -2.41
CA LEU A 161 9.90 12.21 -1.13
C LEU A 161 10.82 12.51 0.05
N VAL A 162 12.10 12.17 -0.04
CA VAL A 162 13.02 12.24 1.10
C VAL A 162 13.57 13.66 1.28
N LYS A 163 13.89 14.36 0.19
CA LYS A 163 14.45 15.72 0.30
C LYS A 163 13.37 16.79 0.43
N GLU A 164 12.26 16.61 -0.27
CA GLU A 164 11.25 17.67 -0.38
C GLU A 164 9.95 17.35 0.37
N GLY A 165 9.76 16.10 0.84
CA GLY A 165 8.54 15.70 1.53
C GLY A 165 7.28 15.81 0.65
N LYS A 166 7.42 15.65 -0.67
CA LYS A 166 6.35 15.89 -1.65
C LYS A 166 6.19 14.76 -2.65
N ILE A 167 4.94 14.48 -3.04
CA ILE A 167 4.61 13.57 -4.14
C ILE A 167 4.58 14.35 -5.45
N LYS A 168 5.66 14.25 -6.24
CA LYS A 168 5.76 14.88 -7.59
C LYS A 168 5.89 13.88 -8.74
N VAL A 169 6.30 12.65 -8.44
CA VAL A 169 6.45 11.58 -9.42
C VAL A 169 5.15 10.77 -9.42
N ASN A 170 4.74 10.24 -10.57
CA ASN A 170 3.65 9.27 -10.63
C ASN A 170 4.23 7.85 -10.70
N ILE A 171 3.52 6.89 -10.09
CA ILE A 171 3.81 5.46 -10.17
C ILE A 171 2.60 4.78 -10.82
N ASP A 172 2.66 4.57 -12.13
CA ASP A 172 1.53 4.06 -12.91
C ASP A 172 1.10 2.64 -12.50
N LEU A 173 2.02 1.84 -11.96
CA LEU A 173 1.70 0.52 -11.40
C LEU A 173 0.78 0.65 -10.17
N LEU A 174 0.99 1.65 -9.30
CA LEU A 174 0.09 1.93 -8.18
C LEU A 174 -1.22 2.58 -8.62
N ARG A 175 -1.21 3.38 -9.69
CA ARG A 175 -2.44 3.89 -10.30
C ARG A 175 -3.28 2.73 -10.87
N THR A 176 -2.64 1.75 -11.50
CA THR A 176 -3.28 0.53 -11.99
C THR A 176 -3.84 -0.27 -10.82
N LEU A 177 -3.06 -0.47 -9.75
CA LEU A 177 -3.55 -1.12 -8.53
C LEU A 177 -4.80 -0.44 -7.96
N ALA A 178 -4.80 0.90 -7.89
CA ALA A 178 -5.95 1.64 -7.40
C ALA A 178 -7.21 1.37 -8.26
N ARG A 179 -7.07 1.25 -9.59
CA ARG A 179 -8.17 0.88 -10.49
C ARG A 179 -8.68 -0.53 -10.23
N GLU A 180 -7.79 -1.52 -10.10
CA GLU A 180 -8.20 -2.90 -9.79
C GLU A 180 -8.97 -2.97 -8.45
N ILE A 181 -8.55 -2.19 -7.45
CA ILE A 181 -9.24 -2.09 -6.16
C ILE A 181 -10.62 -1.43 -6.32
N LEU A 182 -10.71 -0.34 -7.09
CA LEU A 182 -11.97 0.35 -7.37
C LEU A 182 -12.99 -0.57 -8.06
N ASP A 183 -12.51 -1.36 -9.01
CA ASP A 183 -13.32 -2.29 -9.80
C ASP A 183 -13.58 -3.62 -9.05
N LYS A 184 -13.05 -3.76 -7.82
CA LYS A 184 -13.07 -4.98 -7.01
C LYS A 184 -12.53 -6.21 -7.76
N ASN A 185 -11.56 -6.01 -8.64
CA ASN A 185 -10.98 -7.05 -9.49
C ASN A 185 -9.79 -7.74 -8.80
N PHE A 186 -10.11 -8.75 -7.99
CA PHE A 186 -9.16 -9.54 -7.19
C PHE A 186 -8.89 -10.91 -7.83
N ASN A 187 -8.36 -10.93 -9.05
CA ASN A 187 -8.31 -12.10 -9.94
C ASN A 187 -6.90 -12.74 -10.08
N LYS A 188 -6.09 -12.69 -9.03
CA LYS A 188 -4.70 -13.20 -8.99
C LYS A 188 -3.76 -12.55 -10.01
N LYS A 189 -4.06 -11.33 -10.47
CA LYS A 189 -3.26 -10.60 -11.47
C LYS A 189 -1.85 -10.29 -10.98
N LEU A 190 -0.90 -10.29 -11.92
CA LEU A 190 0.46 -9.79 -11.73
C LEU A 190 0.62 -8.46 -12.50
N ILE A 191 0.99 -7.39 -11.79
CA ILE A 191 1.23 -6.05 -12.34
C ILE A 191 2.74 -5.80 -12.30
N THR A 192 3.37 -5.64 -13.45
CA THR A 192 4.83 -5.48 -13.56
C THR A 192 5.15 -4.53 -14.71
N PRO A 193 6.29 -3.82 -14.71
CA PRO A 193 6.62 -2.89 -15.79
C PRO A 193 7.06 -3.56 -17.10
N ILE A 194 7.27 -4.89 -17.13
CA ILE A 194 7.87 -5.60 -18.28
C ILE A 194 7.04 -6.79 -18.80
N MET A 195 5.78 -6.94 -18.40
CA MET A 195 4.84 -7.94 -18.94
C MET A 195 3.46 -7.35 -19.17
#